data_AF-A0AAU1YQP9-F1
#
_entry.id   AF-A0AAU1YQP9-F1
#
_cell.length_a   1.000
_cell.length_b   1.000
_cell.length_c   1.000
_cell.angle_alpha   90.00
_cell.angle_beta   90.00
_cell.angle_gamma   90.00
#
_symmetry.space_group_name_H-M   'P 1'
#
loop_
_entity.id
_entity.type
_entity.pdbx_description
1 polymer ?
#
loop_
_entity_poly.entity_id
_entity_poly.type
_entity_poly.pdbx_seq_one_letter_code
_entity_poly.pdbx_strand_id
1 'polypeptide(L)'
;MTRKESVRLAATSARETVRHAAEVVAPYAETAKHTAVHYAHEANERLAPKVSYAASEAARQARTTYDCHVHPRIKSARAHVPPNVDRAATNAVKQTRLVARQAADYTQPRLESALAAAQPVAEEAASRSTAALAALRGQVSAKEVHKLVRRQERRARTGRLFKGVALVGVLAGGAYAAWRWWDQQSNPDWLVEPPAATELSARDEESPAGFDEEQAAKEREAGTDPASGSLPSSALEAEAEAVEDRIDAEDAKRKHR
;
A
#
# COMPACT_ATOMS: atom_id res chain seq x y z
N MET A 1 -36.47 -28.97 -10.83
CA MET A 1 -35.70 -27.70 -10.80
C MET A 1 -34.35 -27.95 -10.16
N THR A 2 -33.26 -27.48 -10.78
CA THR A 2 -31.90 -27.64 -10.23
C THR A 2 -31.51 -26.42 -9.38
N ARG A 3 -30.68 -26.63 -8.35
CA ARG A 3 -30.21 -25.57 -7.42
C ARG A 3 -29.48 -24.42 -8.14
N LYS A 4 -28.97 -24.66 -9.36
CA LYS A 4 -28.30 -23.66 -10.20
C LYS A 4 -29.28 -22.72 -10.90
N GLU A 5 -30.47 -23.23 -11.25
CA GLU A 5 -31.52 -22.42 -11.86
C GLU A 5 -32.22 -21.51 -10.84
N SER A 6 -32.41 -21.96 -9.60
CA SER A 6 -32.96 -21.11 -8.54
C SER A 6 -32.04 -19.92 -8.21
N VAL A 7 -30.71 -20.13 -8.20
CA VAL A 7 -29.73 -19.03 -7.99
C VAL A 7 -29.74 -18.05 -9.17
N ARG A 8 -29.83 -18.54 -10.41
CA ARG A 8 -29.93 -17.66 -11.58
C ARG A 8 -31.22 -16.86 -11.57
N LEU A 9 -32.34 -17.49 -11.23
CA LEU A 9 -33.65 -16.84 -11.16
C LEU A 9 -33.70 -15.76 -10.05
N ALA A 10 -33.08 -16.05 -8.89
CA ALA A 10 -32.94 -15.09 -7.81
C ALA A 10 -31.99 -13.92 -8.18
N ALA A 11 -30.93 -14.19 -8.93
CA ALA A 11 -30.03 -13.14 -9.42
C ALA A 11 -30.70 -12.25 -10.47
N THR A 12 -31.53 -12.82 -11.35
CA THR A 12 -32.29 -12.04 -12.33
C THR A 12 -33.38 -11.20 -11.68
N SER A 13 -34.13 -11.75 -10.72
CA SER A 13 -35.14 -10.97 -9.99
C SER A 13 -34.51 -9.88 -9.12
N ALA A 14 -33.38 -10.16 -8.47
CA ALA A 14 -32.62 -9.14 -7.75
C ALA A 14 -32.16 -8.00 -8.68
N ARG A 15 -31.67 -8.31 -9.88
CA ARG A 15 -31.32 -7.28 -10.87
C ARG A 15 -32.52 -6.46 -11.31
N GLU A 16 -33.67 -7.09 -11.49
CA GLU A 16 -34.91 -6.42 -11.89
C GLU A 16 -35.43 -5.47 -10.81
N THR A 17 -35.40 -5.89 -9.53
CA THR A 17 -35.75 -5.01 -8.40
C THR A 17 -34.80 -3.81 -8.26
N VAL A 18 -33.49 -4.01 -8.46
CA VAL A 18 -32.50 -2.91 -8.44
C VAL A 18 -32.74 -1.95 -9.60
N ARG A 19 -33.04 -2.46 -10.80
CA ARG A 19 -33.33 -1.63 -11.96
C ARG A 19 -34.60 -0.80 -11.75
N HIS A 20 -35.66 -1.41 -11.22
CA HIS A 20 -36.90 -0.71 -10.92
C HIS A 20 -36.70 0.35 -9.82
N ALA A 21 -35.94 0.03 -8.76
CA ALA A 21 -35.58 1.01 -7.74
C ALA A 21 -34.75 2.17 -8.31
N ALA A 22 -33.85 1.90 -9.25
CA ALA A 22 -33.08 2.93 -9.94
C ALA A 22 -33.97 3.83 -10.81
N GLU A 23 -34.93 3.25 -11.54
CA GLU A 23 -35.90 4.01 -12.35
C GLU A 23 -36.79 4.92 -11.49
N VAL A 24 -37.21 4.44 -10.31
CA VAL A 24 -37.99 5.24 -9.34
C VAL A 24 -37.18 6.39 -8.73
N VAL A 25 -35.88 6.19 -8.52
CA VAL A 25 -34.98 7.20 -7.91
C VAL A 25 -34.38 8.14 -8.97
N ALA A 26 -34.33 7.75 -10.25
CA ALA A 26 -33.76 8.53 -11.35
C ALA A 26 -34.19 10.01 -11.37
N PRO A 27 -35.49 10.38 -11.27
CA PRO A 27 -35.89 11.79 -11.31
C PRO A 27 -35.41 12.60 -10.09
N TYR A 28 -35.30 11.97 -8.92
CA TYR A 28 -34.77 12.62 -7.71
C TYR A 28 -33.25 12.76 -7.75
N ALA A 29 -32.56 11.76 -8.30
CA ALA A 29 -31.12 11.83 -8.52
C ALA A 29 -30.76 12.91 -9.55
N GLU A 30 -31.56 13.04 -10.61
CA GLU A 30 -31.36 14.05 -11.65
C GLU A 30 -31.55 15.48 -11.12
N THR A 31 -32.61 15.73 -10.34
CA THR A 31 -32.83 17.03 -9.69
C THR A 31 -31.73 17.36 -8.69
N ALA A 32 -31.30 16.41 -7.86
CA ALA A 32 -30.18 16.60 -6.93
C ALA A 32 -28.89 16.95 -7.68
N LYS A 33 -28.58 16.24 -8.78
CA LYS A 33 -27.43 16.54 -9.63
C LYS A 33 -27.48 17.95 -10.20
N HIS A 34 -28.64 18.37 -10.73
CA HIS A 34 -28.81 19.70 -11.28
C HIS A 34 -28.57 20.79 -10.23
N THR A 35 -29.08 20.62 -9.00
CA THR A 35 -28.82 21.58 -7.90
C THR A 35 -27.35 21.62 -7.51
N ALA A 36 -26.66 20.46 -7.48
CA ALA A 36 -25.24 20.40 -7.16
C ALA A 36 -24.39 21.13 -8.21
N VAL A 37 -24.70 20.93 -9.50
CA VAL A 37 -24.03 21.66 -10.60
C VAL A 37 -24.28 23.16 -10.47
N HIS A 38 -25.51 23.58 -10.17
CA HIS A 38 -25.85 24.98 -9.99
C HIS A 38 -25.05 25.63 -8.84
N TYR A 39 -24.98 24.99 -7.67
CA TYR A 39 -24.21 25.52 -6.54
C TYR A 39 -22.70 25.50 -6.80
N ALA A 40 -22.19 24.49 -7.51
CA ALA A 40 -20.79 24.45 -7.90
C ALA A 40 -20.45 25.61 -8.85
N HIS A 41 -21.35 25.95 -9.77
CA HIS A 41 -21.16 27.07 -10.68
C HIS A 41 -21.16 28.41 -9.92
N GLU A 42 -22.14 28.65 -9.05
CA GLU A 42 -22.22 29.86 -8.22
C GLU A 42 -20.98 30.01 -7.30
N ALA A 43 -20.49 28.90 -6.74
CA ALA A 43 -19.27 28.91 -5.94
C ALA A 43 -18.04 29.28 -6.80
N ASN A 44 -17.93 28.71 -7.99
CA ASN A 44 -16.84 29.02 -8.92
C ASN A 44 -16.87 30.48 -9.37
N GLU A 45 -18.04 31.04 -9.69
CA GLU A 45 -18.16 32.46 -10.05
C GLU A 45 -17.65 33.40 -8.95
N ARG A 46 -17.89 33.05 -7.68
CA ARG A 46 -17.41 33.85 -6.53
C ARG A 46 -15.94 33.63 -6.21
N LEU A 47 -15.42 32.43 -6.44
CA LEU A 47 -14.05 32.06 -6.07
C LEU A 47 -13.04 32.32 -7.18
N ALA A 48 -13.43 32.14 -8.45
CA ALA A 48 -12.58 32.36 -9.62
C ALA A 48 -11.83 33.70 -9.60
N PRO A 49 -12.47 34.86 -9.34
CA PRO A 49 -11.75 36.15 -9.31
C PRO A 49 -10.79 36.25 -8.11
N LYS A 50 -11.10 35.62 -6.98
CA LYS A 50 -10.22 35.65 -5.80
C LYS A 50 -8.99 34.78 -6.01
N VAL A 51 -9.17 33.61 -6.63
CA VAL A 51 -8.08 32.70 -6.96
C VAL A 51 -7.19 33.31 -8.05
N SER A 52 -7.77 33.94 -9.08
CA SER A 52 -6.97 34.61 -10.12
C SER A 52 -6.19 35.80 -9.55
N TYR A 53 -6.79 36.59 -8.66
CA TYR A 53 -6.11 37.67 -7.96
C TYR A 53 -4.95 37.13 -7.10
N ALA A 54 -5.22 36.15 -6.24
CA ALA A 54 -4.19 35.53 -5.40
C ALA A 54 -3.05 34.89 -6.21
N ALA A 55 -3.38 34.25 -7.35
CA ALA A 55 -2.39 33.70 -8.27
C ALA A 55 -1.54 34.81 -8.91
N SER A 56 -2.15 35.94 -9.29
CA SER A 56 -1.44 37.08 -9.85
C SER A 56 -0.51 37.75 -8.85
N GLU A 57 -0.95 37.89 -7.59
CA GLU A 57 -0.16 38.38 -6.46
C GLU A 57 1.03 37.45 -6.17
N ALA A 58 0.78 36.14 -6.05
CA ALA A 58 1.84 35.15 -5.84
C ALA A 58 2.86 35.14 -7.00
N ALA A 59 2.40 35.27 -8.24
CA ALA A 59 3.28 35.37 -9.40
C ALA A 59 4.12 36.65 -9.36
N ARG A 60 3.54 37.78 -8.93
CA ARG A 60 4.28 39.03 -8.74
C ARG A 60 5.33 38.90 -7.65
N GLN A 61 4.99 38.28 -6.52
CA GLN A 61 5.92 38.02 -5.42
C GLN A 61 7.05 37.07 -5.84
N ALA A 62 6.75 36.03 -6.62
CA ALA A 62 7.76 35.13 -7.16
C ALA A 62 8.74 35.87 -8.09
N ARG A 63 8.24 36.83 -8.89
CA ARG A 63 9.10 37.67 -9.75
C ARG A 63 9.96 38.61 -8.92
N THR A 64 9.40 39.32 -7.95
CA THR A 64 10.18 40.24 -7.11
C THR A 64 11.25 39.50 -6.31
N THR A 65 10.92 38.33 -5.74
CA THR A 65 11.91 37.51 -5.02
C THR A 65 13.01 37.00 -5.94
N TYR A 66 12.67 36.56 -7.16
CA TYR A 66 13.64 36.19 -8.18
C TYR A 66 14.56 37.37 -8.56
N ASP A 67 13.99 38.53 -8.86
CA ASP A 67 14.73 39.72 -9.30
C ASP A 67 15.66 40.22 -8.18
N CYS A 68 15.22 40.20 -6.92
CA CYS A 68 16.03 40.65 -5.79
C CYS A 68 17.14 39.67 -5.40
N HIS A 69 16.87 38.36 -5.39
CA HIS A 69 17.78 37.38 -4.78
C HIS A 69 18.49 36.49 -5.79
N VAL A 70 17.80 36.06 -6.84
CA VAL A 70 18.28 35.05 -7.77
C VAL A 70 19.00 35.69 -8.95
N HIS A 71 18.40 36.74 -9.54
CA HIS A 71 18.96 37.46 -10.68
C HIS A 71 20.39 37.98 -10.44
N PRO A 72 20.72 38.69 -9.34
CA PRO A 72 22.09 39.18 -9.14
C PRO A 72 23.11 38.04 -8.98
N ARG A 73 22.72 36.92 -8.35
CA ARG A 73 23.59 35.75 -8.19
C ARG A 73 23.86 35.03 -9.50
N ILE A 74 22.85 34.95 -10.38
CA ILE A 74 23.03 34.42 -11.73
C ILE A 74 23.93 35.35 -12.56
N LYS A 75 23.74 36.66 -12.44
CA LYS A 75 24.56 37.65 -13.15
C LYS A 75 26.03 37.57 -12.74
N SER A 76 26.32 37.46 -11.43
CA SER A 76 27.69 37.30 -10.94
C SER A 76 28.30 35.95 -11.36
N ALA A 77 27.53 34.87 -11.34
CA ALA A 77 27.98 33.58 -11.85
C ALA A 77 28.33 33.65 -13.34
N ARG A 78 27.47 34.25 -14.18
CA ARG A 78 27.70 34.37 -15.62
C ARG A 78 28.94 35.18 -15.98
N ALA A 79 29.35 36.14 -15.16
CA ALA A 79 30.58 36.90 -15.38
C ALA A 79 31.85 36.03 -15.37
N HIS A 80 31.79 34.86 -14.71
CA HIS A 80 32.91 33.92 -14.57
C HIS A 80 32.79 32.70 -15.50
N VAL A 81 31.73 32.60 -16.29
CA VAL A 81 31.48 31.45 -17.17
C VAL A 81 32.01 31.73 -18.58
N PRO A 82 32.77 30.79 -19.19
CA PRO A 82 33.20 30.93 -20.58
C PRO A 82 32.01 31.10 -21.54
N PRO A 83 32.10 31.99 -22.55
CA PRO A 83 30.96 32.35 -23.39
C PRO A 83 30.38 31.17 -24.20
N ASN A 84 31.21 30.15 -24.51
CA ASN A 84 30.76 28.94 -25.19
C ASN A 84 29.84 28.09 -24.31
N VAL A 85 30.14 28.01 -23.00
CA VAL A 85 29.32 27.28 -22.03
C VAL A 85 28.00 28.00 -21.80
N ASP A 86 28.01 29.33 -21.73
CA ASP A 86 26.79 30.14 -21.58
C ASP A 86 25.86 30.02 -22.81
N ARG A 87 26.43 30.00 -24.02
CA ARG A 87 25.66 29.75 -25.26
C ARG A 87 25.07 28.33 -25.30
N ALA A 88 25.84 27.32 -24.89
CA ALA A 88 25.32 25.96 -24.79
C ALA A 88 24.18 25.85 -23.77
N ALA A 89 24.34 26.47 -22.59
CA ALA A 89 23.32 26.49 -21.54
C ALA A 89 22.04 27.21 -22.00
N THR A 90 22.15 28.37 -22.65
CA THR A 90 20.98 29.10 -23.18
C THR A 90 20.27 28.33 -24.29
N ASN A 91 21.00 27.62 -25.15
CA ASN A 91 20.40 26.76 -26.17
C ASN A 91 19.71 25.53 -25.56
N ALA A 92 20.33 24.90 -24.55
CA ALA A 92 19.71 23.81 -23.81
C ALA A 92 18.40 24.24 -23.16
N VAL A 93 18.36 25.42 -22.51
CA VAL A 93 17.12 25.98 -21.92
C VAL A 93 16.04 26.22 -22.97
N LYS A 94 16.41 26.69 -24.18
CA LYS A 94 15.43 26.86 -25.27
C LYS A 94 14.87 25.51 -25.71
N GLN A 95 15.73 24.51 -25.90
CA GLN A 95 15.31 23.17 -26.29
C GLN A 95 14.43 22.51 -25.23
N THR A 96 14.79 22.59 -23.95
CA THR A 96 13.96 22.03 -22.88
C THR A 96 12.59 22.70 -22.81
N ARG A 97 12.48 24.02 -23.04
CA ARG A 97 11.19 24.70 -23.12
C ARG A 97 10.33 24.23 -24.29
N LEU A 98 10.94 23.95 -25.44
CA LEU A 98 10.22 23.40 -26.59
C LEU A 98 9.72 21.99 -26.31
N VAL A 99 10.58 21.13 -25.78
CA VAL A 99 10.23 19.75 -25.42
C VAL A 99 9.18 19.71 -24.32
N ALA A 100 9.27 20.58 -23.31
CA ALA A 100 8.26 20.67 -22.26
C ALA A 100 6.89 21.08 -22.79
N ARG A 101 6.83 21.98 -23.78
CA ARG A 101 5.57 22.34 -24.46
C ARG A 101 5.02 21.15 -25.24
N GLN A 102 5.85 20.51 -26.06
CA GLN A 102 5.45 19.32 -26.81
C GLN A 102 4.99 18.17 -25.91
N ALA A 103 5.67 17.98 -24.77
CA ALA A 103 5.28 16.99 -23.77
C ALA A 103 3.95 17.37 -23.11
N ALA A 104 3.74 18.65 -22.78
CA ALA A 104 2.45 19.12 -22.26
C ALA A 104 1.32 18.84 -23.27
N ASP A 105 1.51 19.21 -24.53
CA ASP A 105 0.56 18.96 -25.62
C ASP A 105 0.28 17.45 -25.78
N TYR A 106 1.31 16.60 -25.70
CA TYR A 106 1.16 15.14 -25.76
C TYR A 106 0.45 14.56 -24.53
N THR A 107 0.65 15.13 -23.35
CA THR A 107 0.03 14.66 -22.10
C THR A 107 -1.41 15.15 -21.92
N GLN A 108 -1.83 16.21 -22.64
CA GLN A 108 -3.17 16.77 -22.55
C GLN A 108 -4.30 15.71 -22.65
N PRO A 109 -4.36 14.83 -23.68
CA PRO A 109 -5.43 13.83 -23.78
C PRO A 109 -5.38 12.76 -22.66
N ARG A 110 -4.18 12.47 -22.13
CA ARG A 110 -4.03 11.56 -20.98
C ARG A 110 -4.55 12.20 -19.70
N LEU A 111 -4.37 13.51 -19.56
CA LEU A 111 -4.86 14.25 -18.42
C LEU A 111 -6.39 14.35 -18.47
N GLU A 112 -6.96 14.63 -19.64
CA GLU A 112 -8.41 14.63 -19.86
C GLU A 112 -9.05 13.27 -19.57
N SER A 113 -8.43 12.17 -20.02
CA SER A 113 -8.93 10.82 -19.72
C SER A 113 -8.77 10.43 -18.24
N ALA A 114 -7.67 10.84 -17.59
CA ALA A 114 -7.50 10.65 -16.15
C ALA A 114 -8.53 11.47 -15.34
N LEU A 115 -8.81 12.70 -15.76
CA LEU A 115 -9.86 13.53 -15.15
C LEU A 115 -11.24 12.92 -15.36
N ALA A 116 -11.53 12.39 -16.54
CA ALA A 116 -12.78 11.68 -16.82
C ALA A 116 -12.95 10.45 -15.92
N ALA A 117 -11.89 9.66 -15.73
CA ALA A 117 -11.88 8.52 -14.83
C ALA A 117 -11.97 8.92 -13.34
N ALA A 118 -11.48 10.10 -12.99
CA ALA A 118 -11.52 10.64 -11.63
C ALA A 118 -12.84 11.31 -11.25
N GLN A 119 -13.71 11.64 -12.22
CA GLN A 119 -15.03 12.24 -11.98
C GLN A 119 -15.85 11.54 -10.88
N PRO A 120 -16.05 10.21 -10.88
CA PRO A 120 -16.84 9.55 -9.83
C PRO A 120 -16.20 9.66 -8.45
N VAL A 121 -14.86 9.65 -8.36
CA VAL A 121 -14.15 9.84 -7.09
C VAL A 121 -14.26 11.28 -6.61
N ALA A 122 -14.25 12.24 -7.54
CA ALA A 122 -14.46 13.64 -7.24
C ALA A 122 -15.90 13.90 -6.77
N GLU A 123 -16.91 13.23 -7.33
CA GLU A 123 -18.31 13.30 -6.87
C GLU A 123 -18.47 12.71 -5.46
N GLU A 124 -17.82 11.59 -5.16
CA GLU A 124 -17.79 11.04 -3.80
C GLU A 124 -17.04 11.95 -2.82
N ALA A 125 -15.94 12.58 -3.25
CA ALA A 125 -15.21 13.54 -2.43
C ALA A 125 -16.03 14.82 -2.19
N ALA A 126 -16.78 15.28 -3.20
CA ALA A 126 -17.67 16.42 -3.11
C ALA A 126 -18.83 16.15 -2.15
N SER A 127 -19.46 14.97 -2.21
CA SER A 127 -20.52 14.59 -1.26
C SER A 127 -19.99 14.43 0.16
N ARG A 128 -18.77 13.94 0.35
CA ARG A 128 -18.10 13.89 1.66
C ARG A 128 -17.72 15.29 2.16
N SER A 129 -17.31 16.19 1.26
CA SER A 129 -16.90 17.55 1.61
C SER A 129 -18.08 18.46 1.91
N THR A 130 -19.25 18.28 1.28
CA THR A 130 -20.48 18.99 1.66
C THR A 130 -20.94 18.58 3.06
N ALA A 131 -20.84 17.29 3.41
CA ALA A 131 -21.09 16.83 4.77
C ALA A 131 -20.09 17.44 5.79
N ALA A 132 -18.82 17.54 5.43
CA ALA A 132 -17.81 18.21 6.25
C ALA A 132 -18.06 19.72 6.39
N LEU A 133 -18.49 20.39 5.32
CA LEU A 133 -18.85 21.81 5.34
C LEU A 133 -20.11 22.08 6.16
N ALA A 134 -21.10 21.18 6.15
CA ALA A 134 -22.27 21.26 7.02
C ALA A 134 -21.88 21.10 8.50
N ALA A 135 -20.92 20.22 8.81
CA ALA A 135 -20.35 20.09 10.14
C ALA A 135 -19.58 21.37 10.57
N LEU A 136 -18.79 21.96 9.68
CA LEU A 136 -18.09 23.23 9.92
C LEU A 136 -19.04 24.43 10.07
N ARG A 137 -20.22 24.38 9.45
CA ARG A 137 -21.29 25.38 9.60
C ARG A 137 -22.11 25.23 10.88
N GLY A 138 -21.77 24.28 11.76
CA GLY A 138 -22.40 24.15 13.07
C GLY A 138 -23.74 23.40 13.09
N GLN A 139 -24.13 22.76 12.00
CA GLN A 139 -25.38 21.96 11.92
C GLN A 139 -25.23 20.53 12.46
N VAL A 140 -24.02 20.12 12.86
CA VAL A 140 -23.74 18.81 13.45
C VAL A 140 -22.94 19.01 14.74
N SER A 141 -23.44 18.49 15.86
CA SER A 141 -22.75 18.58 17.15
C SER A 141 -21.42 17.81 17.09
N ALA A 142 -20.33 18.38 17.61
CA ALA A 142 -19.01 17.74 17.64
C ALA A 142 -19.03 16.33 18.28
N LYS A 143 -19.97 16.08 19.20
CA LYS A 143 -20.17 14.76 19.82
C LYS A 143 -20.67 13.70 18.83
N GLU A 144 -21.49 14.08 17.86
CA GLU A 144 -22.04 13.16 16.85
C GLU A 144 -20.97 12.79 15.81
N VAL A 145 -20.16 13.77 15.41
CA VAL A 145 -18.99 13.53 14.53
C VAL A 145 -18.00 12.58 15.21
N HIS A 146 -17.65 12.81 16.49
CA HIS A 146 -16.78 11.91 17.23
C HIS A 146 -17.34 10.49 17.37
N LYS A 147 -18.65 10.34 17.59
CA LYS A 147 -19.30 9.03 17.68
C LYS A 147 -19.26 8.29 16.35
N LEU A 148 -19.45 8.99 15.23
CA LEU A 148 -19.37 8.42 13.88
C LEU A 148 -17.93 8.02 13.51
N VAL A 149 -16.96 8.90 13.75
CA VAL A 149 -15.54 8.63 13.51
C VAL A 149 -15.08 7.43 14.33
N ARG A 150 -15.41 7.37 15.63
CA ARG A 150 -15.05 6.24 16.51
C ARG A 150 -15.67 4.92 16.05
N ARG A 151 -16.89 4.94 15.51
CA ARG A 151 -17.55 3.75 14.97
C ARG A 151 -16.90 3.29 13.66
N GLN A 152 -16.50 4.22 12.80
CA GLN A 152 -15.90 3.93 11.51
C GLN A 152 -14.45 3.48 11.63
N GLU A 153 -13.70 4.06 12.57
CA GLU A 153 -12.34 3.66 12.89
C GLU A 153 -12.29 2.21 13.39
N ARG A 154 -13.25 1.81 14.23
CA ARG A 154 -13.40 0.41 14.67
C ARG A 154 -13.60 -0.54 13.49
N ARG A 155 -14.43 -0.17 12.49
CA ARG A 155 -14.68 -0.97 11.28
C ARG A 155 -13.50 -0.98 10.29
N ALA A 156 -12.79 0.14 10.17
CA ALA A 156 -11.65 0.27 9.28
C ALA A 156 -10.46 -0.59 9.75
N ARG A 157 -10.24 -0.69 11.07
CA ARG A 157 -9.20 -1.56 11.65
C ARG A 157 -9.48 -3.04 11.38
N THR A 158 -10.73 -3.49 11.57
CA THR A 158 -11.13 -4.89 11.28
C THR A 158 -11.00 -5.21 9.79
N GLY A 159 -11.39 -4.29 8.91
CA GLY A 159 -11.28 -4.49 7.46
C GLY A 159 -9.83 -4.58 6.96
N ARG A 160 -8.89 -3.84 7.55
CA ARG A 160 -7.46 -3.92 7.18
C ARG A 160 -6.81 -5.21 7.65
N LEU A 161 -7.11 -5.65 8.87
CA LEU A 161 -6.62 -6.93 9.40
C LEU A 161 -7.10 -8.10 8.54
N PHE A 162 -8.38 -8.11 8.16
CA PHE A 162 -8.92 -9.15 7.29
C PHE A 162 -8.22 -9.20 5.92
N LYS A 163 -7.95 -8.03 5.31
CA LYS A 163 -7.20 -7.95 4.04
C LYS A 163 -5.76 -8.47 4.19
N GLY A 164 -5.08 -8.13 5.29
CA GLY A 164 -3.73 -8.62 5.57
C GLY A 164 -3.70 -10.14 5.72
N VAL A 165 -4.60 -10.71 6.53
CA VAL A 165 -4.72 -12.15 6.73
C VAL A 165 -5.05 -12.88 5.42
N ALA A 166 -5.94 -12.32 4.60
CA ALA A 166 -6.27 -12.90 3.30
C ALA A 166 -5.06 -12.96 2.36
N LEU A 167 -4.25 -11.89 2.29
CA LEU A 167 -3.06 -11.84 1.44
C LEU A 167 -2.00 -12.86 1.90
N VAL A 168 -1.75 -12.91 3.22
CA VAL A 168 -0.81 -13.87 3.81
C VAL A 168 -1.30 -15.31 3.58
N GLY A 169 -2.60 -15.57 3.73
CA GLY A 169 -3.19 -16.87 3.47
C GLY A 169 -3.03 -17.32 2.01
N VAL A 170 -3.19 -16.40 1.05
CA VAL A 170 -2.97 -16.70 -0.38
C VAL A 170 -1.49 -16.99 -0.66
N LEU A 171 -0.56 -16.22 -0.09
CA LEU A 171 0.88 -16.43 -0.26
C LEU A 171 1.33 -17.76 0.37
N ALA A 172 0.92 -18.02 1.61
CA ALA A 172 1.25 -19.26 2.31
C ALA A 172 0.64 -20.48 1.61
N GLY A 173 -0.62 -20.39 1.15
CA GLY A 173 -1.27 -21.46 0.39
C GLY A 173 -0.58 -21.72 -0.96
N GLY A 174 -0.18 -20.66 -1.67
CA GLY A 174 0.57 -20.78 -2.92
C GLY A 174 1.94 -21.41 -2.74
N ALA A 175 2.68 -20.99 -1.71
CA ALA A 175 3.98 -21.57 -1.36
C ALA A 175 3.87 -23.04 -0.96
N TYR A 176 2.85 -23.42 -0.17
CA TYR A 176 2.61 -24.80 0.24
C TYR A 176 2.24 -25.69 -0.94
N ALA A 177 1.39 -25.22 -1.86
CA ALA A 177 1.03 -25.98 -3.06
C ALA A 177 2.24 -26.20 -3.98
N ALA A 178 3.09 -25.18 -4.16
CA ALA A 178 4.32 -25.29 -4.93
C ALA A 178 5.32 -26.27 -4.29
N TRP A 179 5.49 -26.20 -2.97
CA TRP A 179 6.35 -27.12 -2.23
C TRP A 179 5.83 -28.55 -2.27
N ARG A 180 4.53 -28.77 -2.08
CA ARG A 180 3.92 -30.10 -2.12
C ARG A 180 4.00 -30.72 -3.52
N TRP A 181 3.86 -29.90 -4.57
CA TRP A 181 4.08 -30.34 -5.95
C TRP A 181 5.54 -30.74 -6.21
N TRP A 182 6.49 -29.98 -5.66
CA TRP A 182 7.92 -30.29 -5.74
C TRP A 182 8.29 -31.56 -4.98
N ASP A 183 7.76 -31.74 -3.77
CA ASP A 183 7.97 -32.92 -2.93
C ASP A 183 7.46 -34.20 -3.61
N GLN A 184 6.30 -34.11 -4.27
CA GLN A 184 5.76 -35.21 -5.08
C GLN A 184 6.62 -35.55 -6.32
N GLN A 185 7.43 -34.60 -6.81
CA GLN A 185 8.42 -34.84 -7.88
C GLN A 185 9.79 -35.26 -7.34
N SER A 186 10.07 -35.05 -6.05
CA SER A 186 11.41 -35.25 -5.46
C SER A 186 11.58 -36.60 -4.73
N ASN A 187 10.50 -37.27 -4.36
CA ASN A 187 10.51 -38.68 -3.94
C ASN A 187 9.62 -39.51 -4.86
N PRO A 188 10.06 -39.85 -6.07
CA PRO A 188 9.30 -40.77 -6.88
C PRO A 188 9.77 -42.19 -6.48
N ASP A 189 8.83 -43.12 -6.33
CA ASP A 189 8.96 -44.47 -5.76
C ASP A 189 9.95 -45.40 -6.52
N TRP A 190 10.87 -44.86 -7.31
CA TRP A 190 12.03 -45.53 -7.90
C TRP A 190 13.28 -45.50 -6.99
N LEU A 191 13.26 -44.80 -5.86
CA LEU A 191 14.33 -44.82 -4.85
C LEU A 191 14.04 -45.75 -3.66
N VAL A 192 13.13 -46.71 -3.85
CA VAL A 192 13.01 -47.89 -2.99
C VAL A 192 13.15 -49.09 -3.91
N GLU A 193 14.22 -49.86 -3.71
CA GLU A 193 14.49 -51.06 -4.47
C GLU A 193 13.30 -52.03 -4.39
N PRO A 194 12.79 -52.58 -5.51
CA PRO A 194 11.92 -53.74 -5.44
C PRO A 194 12.70 -54.87 -4.75
N PRO A 195 12.17 -55.51 -3.70
CA PRO A 195 12.87 -56.59 -3.02
C PRO A 195 13.27 -57.66 -4.04
N ALA A 196 14.57 -57.98 -4.08
CA ALA A 196 15.10 -59.05 -4.90
C ALA A 196 14.34 -60.35 -4.57
N ALA A 197 13.66 -60.91 -5.57
CA ALA A 197 13.01 -62.19 -5.42
C ALA A 197 14.05 -63.30 -5.24
N THR A 198 13.76 -64.20 -4.27
CA THR A 198 14.40 -65.52 -4.02
C THR A 198 15.85 -65.45 -3.56
N GLU A 199 16.21 -65.96 -2.36
CA GLU A 199 16.17 -67.39 -2.03
C GLU A 199 15.63 -67.70 -0.62
N LEU A 200 14.80 -68.74 -0.57
CA LEU A 200 14.35 -69.45 0.62
C LEU A 200 15.43 -70.45 1.03
N SER A 201 15.84 -70.48 2.31
CA SER A 201 15.92 -71.70 3.14
C SER A 201 16.52 -71.46 4.51
N ALA A 202 15.67 -71.66 5.51
CA ALA A 202 15.87 -72.50 6.70
C ALA A 202 16.97 -72.15 7.74
N ARG A 203 16.51 -72.27 9.00
CA ARG A 203 17.24 -72.70 10.20
C ARG A 203 17.86 -71.56 11.02
N ASP A 204 17.73 -71.43 12.33
CA ASP A 204 16.98 -72.09 13.41
C ASP A 204 16.84 -71.04 14.53
N GLU A 205 15.86 -71.23 15.42
CA GLU A 205 15.91 -71.08 16.89
C GLU A 205 16.75 -69.94 17.51
N GLU A 206 16.09 -69.05 18.26
CA GLU A 206 16.22 -68.91 19.74
C GLU A 206 15.85 -67.47 20.20
N SER A 207 15.10 -67.42 21.30
CA SER A 207 14.44 -66.24 21.85
C SER A 207 15.27 -65.65 23.03
N PRO A 208 14.76 -64.72 23.86
CA PRO A 208 15.03 -63.28 23.82
C PRO A 208 15.84 -62.77 25.04
N ALA A 209 16.78 -61.82 24.87
CA ALA A 209 17.27 -60.98 25.97
C ALA A 209 18.08 -59.80 25.44
N GLY A 210 17.85 -58.59 25.99
CA GLY A 210 18.85 -57.52 25.93
C GLY A 210 18.48 -56.26 25.14
N PHE A 211 17.24 -55.74 25.25
CA PHE A 211 16.94 -54.37 24.79
C PHE A 211 17.00 -53.31 25.91
N ASP A 212 17.23 -53.71 27.17
CA ASP A 212 17.30 -52.79 28.31
C ASP A 212 18.74 -52.41 28.74
N GLU A 213 19.78 -53.06 28.20
CA GLU A 213 21.18 -52.82 28.60
C GLU A 213 21.92 -51.83 27.68
N GLU A 214 21.46 -51.66 26.44
CA GLU A 214 22.11 -50.77 25.45
C GLU A 214 21.68 -49.30 25.59
N GLN A 215 20.48 -49.03 26.13
CA GLN A 215 20.02 -47.65 26.40
C GLN A 215 20.60 -47.07 27.69
N ALA A 216 20.88 -47.91 28.71
CA ALA A 216 21.51 -47.47 29.96
C ALA A 216 23.01 -47.16 29.81
N ALA A 217 23.69 -47.78 28.83
CA ALA A 217 25.09 -47.48 28.50
C ALA A 217 25.24 -46.13 27.76
N LYS A 218 24.26 -45.77 26.90
CA LYS A 218 24.33 -44.54 26.09
C LYS A 218 24.05 -43.26 26.87
N GLU A 219 23.29 -43.32 27.97
CA GLU A 219 23.04 -42.18 28.84
C GLU A 219 24.17 -41.89 29.85
N ARG A 220 25.07 -42.86 30.10
CA ARG A 220 26.24 -42.69 30.99
C ARG A 220 27.52 -42.21 30.30
N GLU A 221 27.60 -42.27 28.97
CA GLU A 221 28.77 -41.78 28.21
C GLU A 221 28.61 -40.37 27.62
N ALA A 222 27.41 -39.78 27.61
CA ALA A 222 27.20 -38.42 27.10
C ALA A 222 27.45 -37.29 28.13
N GLY A 223 28.00 -37.62 29.30
CA GLY A 223 28.35 -36.68 30.36
C GLY A 223 29.87 -36.45 30.45
N THR A 224 30.52 -35.95 29.41
CA THR A 224 31.87 -35.37 29.46
C THR A 224 32.09 -34.44 28.24
N ASP A 225 31.95 -33.14 28.47
CA ASP A 225 32.41 -32.05 27.58
C ASP A 225 33.85 -31.66 27.98
N PRO A 226 34.74 -31.13 27.09
CA PRO A 226 34.43 -29.92 26.33
C PRO A 226 35.08 -29.74 24.94
N ALA A 227 34.44 -28.87 24.15
CA ALA A 227 35.01 -27.91 23.17
C ALA A 227 34.52 -28.04 21.71
N SER A 228 33.46 -27.29 21.35
CA SER A 228 33.53 -26.33 20.24
C SER A 228 32.31 -25.37 20.22
N GLY A 229 32.55 -24.08 20.51
CA GLY A 229 31.94 -22.95 19.80
C GLY A 229 30.44 -22.65 19.95
N SER A 230 29.98 -22.31 21.15
CA SER A 230 28.75 -21.50 21.33
C SER A 230 29.15 -20.02 21.50
N LEU A 231 28.66 -19.14 20.62
CA LEU A 231 28.67 -17.69 20.85
C LEU A 231 27.61 -17.37 21.94
N PRO A 232 27.94 -16.61 22.99
CA PRO A 232 27.03 -16.38 24.10
C PRO A 232 25.94 -15.34 23.73
N SER A 233 24.69 -15.72 23.96
CA SER A 233 23.48 -14.90 23.84
C SER A 233 23.52 -13.59 24.64
N SER A 234 24.46 -13.43 25.58
CA SER A 234 24.59 -12.25 26.43
C SER A 234 25.25 -11.03 25.74
N ALA A 235 25.94 -11.23 24.61
CA ALA A 235 26.52 -10.10 23.87
C ALA A 235 25.47 -9.32 23.07
N LEU A 236 24.42 -10.01 22.61
CA LEU A 236 23.34 -9.40 21.82
C LEU A 236 22.35 -8.62 22.70
N GLU A 237 22.13 -9.05 23.95
CA GLU A 237 21.30 -8.29 24.89
C GLU A 237 22.00 -7.00 25.36
N ALA A 238 23.32 -7.03 25.56
CA ALA A 238 24.08 -5.83 25.91
C ALA A 238 24.16 -4.80 24.76
N GLU A 239 24.23 -5.26 23.50
CA GLU A 239 24.17 -4.34 22.35
C GLU A 239 22.76 -3.79 22.10
N ALA A 240 21.70 -4.55 22.40
CA ALA A 240 20.33 -4.06 22.28
C ALA A 240 20.01 -2.94 23.30
N GLU A 241 20.43 -3.11 24.55
CA GLU A 241 20.22 -2.10 25.60
C GLU A 241 21.02 -0.81 25.31
N ALA A 242 22.26 -0.93 24.81
CA ALA A 242 23.08 0.22 24.43
C ALA A 242 22.53 1.00 23.21
N VAL A 243 21.80 0.33 22.31
CA VAL A 243 21.13 0.99 21.17
C VAL A 243 19.87 1.73 21.62
N GLU A 244 19.13 1.17 22.56
CA GLU A 244 17.90 1.79 23.11
C GLU A 244 18.23 3.09 23.88
N ASP A 245 19.26 3.06 24.74
CA ASP A 245 19.74 4.26 25.44
C ASP A 245 20.21 5.38 24.50
N ARG A 246 20.79 5.01 23.34
CA ARG A 246 21.27 5.97 22.35
C ARG A 246 20.12 6.61 21.56
N ILE A 247 19.02 5.90 21.36
CA ILE A 247 17.81 6.43 20.72
C ILE A 247 17.11 7.42 21.66
N ASP A 248 16.98 7.07 22.95
CA ASP A 248 16.36 7.95 23.94
C ASP A 248 17.15 9.25 24.15
N ALA A 249 18.48 9.19 24.09
CA ALA A 249 19.34 10.38 24.15
C ALA A 249 19.21 11.31 22.92
N GLU A 250 18.96 10.76 21.74
CA GLU A 250 18.71 11.56 20.52
C GLU A 250 17.32 12.22 20.54
N ASP A 251 16.30 11.51 21.02
CA ASP A 251 14.94 12.05 21.12
C ASP A 251 14.81 13.14 22.20
N ALA A 252 15.57 13.03 23.30
CA ALA A 252 15.69 14.10 24.29
C ALA A 252 16.32 15.37 23.70
N LYS A 253 17.34 15.24 22.84
CA LYS A 253 17.97 16.38 22.15
C LYS A 253 17.05 17.02 21.11
N ARG A 254 16.17 16.25 20.46
CA ARG A 254 15.16 16.77 19.52
C ARG A 254 14.03 17.54 20.21
N LYS A 255 13.68 17.21 21.46
CA LYS A 255 12.64 17.92 22.22
C LYS A 255 13.07 19.28 22.77
N HIS A 256 14.35 19.63 22.74
CA HIS A 256 14.89 20.88 23.29
C HIS A 256 15.58 21.77 22.23
N ARG A 257 15.32 21.52 20.94
CA ARG A 257 15.72 22.39 19.83
C ARG A 257 14.50 22.98 19.14
#